data_AF-A0A345PEK0-F1
#
_entry.id   AF-A0A345PEK0-F1
#
_cell.length_a   1.000
_cell.length_b   1.000
_cell.length_c   1.000
_cell.angle_alpha   90.00
_cell.angle_beta   90.00
_cell.angle_gamma   90.00
#
_symmetry.space_group_name_H-M   'P 1'
#
loop_
_entity.id
_entity.type
_entity.pdbx_description
1 polymer ?
#
loop_
_entity_poly.entity_id
_entity_poly.type
_entity_poly.pdbx_seq_one_letter_code
_entity_poly.pdbx_strand_id
1 'polypeptide(L)'
;MVDLFDVNRNGIDSKLHSKFNIINSLPQHKNVIQDWSEGFEDRDNKIIKEFQTTFHSSFWEIYLYAVFKKLDYFIDMSVSRPDFILYKNNQKVLIEATTANIKKKWGGRKYKRYTKLS
;
A
#
# COMPACT_ATOMS: atom_id res chain seq x y z
N MET A 1 14.21 -3.11 10.61
CA MET A 1 13.41 -3.54 9.45
C MET A 1 11.95 -3.55 9.88
N VAL A 2 11.06 -2.94 9.09
CA VAL A 2 9.61 -2.96 9.36
C VAL A 2 9.06 -4.32 8.96
N ASP A 3 8.42 -5.03 9.90
CA ASP A 3 7.62 -6.21 9.59
C ASP A 3 6.16 -5.79 9.41
N LEU A 4 5.71 -5.72 8.16
CA LEU A 4 4.35 -5.28 7.82
C LEU A 4 3.28 -6.26 8.29
N PHE A 5 3.67 -7.48 8.61
CA PHE A 5 2.79 -8.58 8.99
C PHE A 5 2.91 -8.94 10.48
N ASP A 6 3.65 -8.16 11.27
CA ASP A 6 3.63 -8.25 12.73
C ASP A 6 2.30 -7.73 13.26
N VAL A 7 1.36 -8.66 13.44
CA VAL A 7 0.02 -8.37 13.95
C VAL A 7 0.02 -7.99 15.44
N ASN A 8 1.10 -8.25 16.17
CA ASN A 8 1.19 -7.94 17.61
C ASN A 8 1.39 -6.44 17.87
N ARG A 9 1.76 -5.67 16.85
CA ARG A 9 1.86 -4.20 16.92
C ARG A 9 0.52 -3.50 16.78
N ASN A 10 -0.52 -4.21 16.36
CA ASN A 10 -1.87 -3.67 16.40
C ASN A 10 -2.44 -3.85 17.80
N GLY A 11 -2.93 -2.75 18.38
CA GLY A 11 -3.79 -2.83 19.55
C GLY A 11 -4.94 -3.83 19.30
N ILE A 12 -5.30 -4.56 20.36
CA ILE A 12 -6.11 -5.79 20.41
C ILE A 12 -7.44 -5.75 19.60
N ASP A 13 -7.96 -4.57 19.22
CA ASP A 13 -9.29 -4.37 18.63
C ASP A 13 -9.32 -3.91 17.15
N SER A 14 -8.20 -3.93 16.43
CA SER A 14 -8.14 -3.42 15.06
C SER A 14 -8.69 -4.44 14.04
N LYS A 15 -9.86 -4.18 13.43
CA LYS A 15 -10.37 -5.03 12.33
C LYS A 15 -9.43 -4.98 11.12
N LEU A 16 -8.82 -6.11 10.79
CA LEU A 16 -7.95 -6.26 9.62
C LEU A 16 -8.72 -6.09 8.31
N HIS A 17 -8.07 -5.46 7.33
CA HIS A 17 -8.62 -5.27 5.99
C HIS A 17 -8.72 -6.61 5.25
N SER A 18 -9.78 -6.82 4.48
CA SER A 18 -9.99 -8.08 3.75
C SER A 18 -8.83 -8.41 2.79
N LYS A 19 -8.28 -7.40 2.10
CA LYS A 19 -7.12 -7.57 1.21
C LYS A 19 -5.83 -7.91 1.97
N PHE A 20 -5.64 -7.33 3.15
CA PHE A 20 -4.52 -7.70 4.01
C PHE A 20 -4.61 -9.19 4.39
N ASN A 21 -5.79 -9.65 4.83
CA ASN A 21 -6.00 -11.06 5.19
C ASN A 21 -5.72 -12.02 4.02
N ILE A 22 -6.12 -11.66 2.79
CA ILE A 22 -5.84 -12.46 1.58
C ILE A 22 -4.33 -12.57 1.32
N ILE A 23 -3.58 -11.48 1.49
CA ILE A 23 -2.12 -11.49 1.28
C ILE A 23 -1.43 -12.25 2.41
N ASN A 24 -1.84 -12.02 3.65
CA ASN A 24 -1.26 -12.66 4.83
C ASN A 24 -1.47 -14.19 4.82
N SER A 25 -2.53 -14.69 4.19
CA SER A 25 -2.76 -16.14 4.03
C SER A 25 -1.96 -16.79 2.90
N LEU A 26 -1.26 -16.01 2.07
CA LEU A 26 -0.50 -16.49 0.91
C LEU A 26 1.01 -16.19 1.10
N PRO A 27 1.82 -17.18 1.51
CA PRO A 27 3.24 -16.96 1.85
C PRO A 27 4.06 -16.29 0.73
N GLN A 28 3.79 -16.65 -0.53
CA GLN A 28 4.50 -16.07 -1.68
C GLN A 28 4.23 -14.57 -1.83
N HIS A 29 2.98 -14.14 -1.62
CA HIS A 29 2.62 -12.72 -1.71
C HIS A 29 3.17 -11.93 -0.52
N LYS A 30 3.12 -12.52 0.67
CA LYS A 30 3.71 -11.95 1.89
C LYS A 30 5.20 -11.66 1.69
N ASN A 31 5.96 -12.64 1.18
CA ASN A 31 7.40 -12.48 0.95
C ASN A 31 7.70 -11.35 -0.02
N VAL A 32 7.01 -11.29 -1.17
CA VAL A 32 7.21 -10.22 -2.16
C VAL A 32 6.99 -8.82 -1.56
N ILE A 33 5.93 -8.65 -0.76
CA ILE A 33 5.63 -7.34 -0.15
C ILE A 33 6.61 -7.03 1.00
N GLN A 34 7.05 -8.05 1.73
CA GLN A 34 8.06 -7.87 2.76
C GLN A 34 9.40 -7.44 2.15
N ASP A 35 9.78 -8.02 1.00
CA ASP A 35 10.96 -7.62 0.22
C ASP A 35 10.84 -6.17 -0.26
N TRP A 36 9.65 -5.75 -0.71
CA TRP A 36 9.40 -4.34 -1.09
C TRP A 36 9.62 -3.38 0.06
N SER A 37 9.34 -3.79 1.29
CA SER A 37 9.55 -2.98 2.50
C SER A 37 10.97 -3.03 3.06
N GLU A 38 11.89 -3.74 2.41
CA GLU A 38 13.26 -3.85 2.90
C GLU A 38 13.98 -2.48 2.91
N GLY A 39 14.28 -2.02 4.13
CA GLY A 39 14.88 -0.72 4.39
C GLY A 39 13.86 0.41 4.58
N PHE A 40 12.56 0.13 4.46
CA PHE A 40 11.52 1.11 4.77
C PHE A 40 11.48 1.40 6.29
N GLU A 41 11.37 2.66 6.66
CA GLU A 41 11.28 3.10 8.05
C GLU A 41 9.84 3.49 8.42
N ASP A 42 9.35 2.96 9.54
CA ASP A 42 8.04 3.33 10.10
C ASP A 42 8.18 4.61 10.94
N ARG A 43 8.36 5.74 10.24
CA ARG A 43 8.75 7.04 10.82
C ARG A 43 7.81 7.56 11.91
N ASP A 44 6.51 7.30 11.78
CA ASP A 44 5.48 7.77 12.71
C ASP A 44 4.72 6.63 13.42
N ASN A 45 5.21 5.39 13.29
CA ASN A 45 4.60 4.17 13.84
C ASN A 45 3.18 3.89 13.34
N LYS A 46 2.82 4.37 12.14
CA LYS A 46 1.50 4.15 11.54
C LYS A 46 1.49 3.16 10.39
N ILE A 47 2.61 2.98 9.68
CA ILE A 47 2.57 2.27 8.39
C ILE A 47 2.07 0.83 8.56
N ILE A 48 2.49 0.15 9.63
CA ILE A 48 2.06 -1.23 9.94
C ILE A 48 0.56 -1.27 10.17
N LYS A 49 0.04 -0.39 11.04
CA LYS A 49 -1.37 -0.32 11.37
C LYS A 49 -2.21 0.01 10.14
N GLU A 50 -1.79 1.01 9.36
CA GLU A 50 -2.51 1.44 8.16
C GLU A 50 -2.49 0.37 7.07
N PHE A 51 -1.36 -0.31 6.86
CA PHE A 51 -1.25 -1.46 5.96
C PHE A 51 -2.21 -2.59 6.32
N GLN A 52 -2.34 -2.85 7.62
CA GLN A 52 -3.19 -3.93 8.12
C GLN A 52 -4.69 -3.57 8.13
N THR A 53 -5.07 -2.30 8.28
CA THR A 53 -6.47 -1.87 8.52
C THR A 53 -7.13 -1.09 7.39
N THR A 54 -6.43 -0.15 6.76
CA THR A 54 -6.92 0.67 5.63
C THR A 54 -6.41 0.16 4.29
N PHE A 55 -5.21 -0.41 4.29
CA PHE A 55 -4.51 -1.13 3.23
C PHE A 55 -4.11 -0.29 2.01
N HIS A 56 -5.04 0.45 1.39
CA HIS A 56 -4.83 0.99 0.05
C HIS A 56 -3.70 2.02 -0.08
N SER A 57 -3.71 3.06 0.78
CA SER A 57 -2.69 4.12 0.72
C SER A 57 -1.31 3.60 1.11
N SER A 58 -1.21 2.87 2.23
CA SER A 58 0.05 2.32 2.72
C SER A 58 0.63 1.25 1.78
N PHE A 59 -0.20 0.39 1.18
CA PHE A 59 0.25 -0.53 0.12
C PHE A 59 0.86 0.24 -1.06
N TRP A 60 0.24 1.35 -1.46
CA TRP A 60 0.75 2.19 -2.54
C TRP A 60 2.09 2.84 -2.19
N GLU A 61 2.27 3.32 -0.97
CA GLU A 61 3.54 3.85 -0.48
C GLU A 61 4.65 2.79 -0.47
N ILE A 62 4.38 1.58 0.04
CA ILE A 62 5.36 0.47 0.05
C ILE A 62 5.77 0.11 -1.38
N TYR A 63 4.81 0.04 -2.30
CA TYR A 63 5.11 -0.22 -3.71
C TYR A 63 5.97 0.89 -4.32
N LEU A 64 5.64 2.16 -4.09
CA LEU A 64 6.42 3.29 -4.59
C LEU A 64 7.84 3.28 -4.05
N TYR A 65 8.03 3.00 -2.76
CA TYR A 65 9.35 2.86 -2.16
C TYR A 65 10.20 1.80 -2.88
N ALA A 66 9.64 0.62 -3.14
CA ALA A 66 10.31 -0.45 -3.86
C ALA A 66 10.67 -0.03 -5.31
N VAL A 67 9.78 0.69 -5.99
CA VAL A 67 10.04 1.25 -7.32
C VAL A 67 11.18 2.25 -7.29
N PHE A 68 11.18 3.18 -6.34
CA PHE A 68 12.24 4.20 -6.23
C PHE A 68 13.60 3.59 -5.89
N LYS A 69 13.64 2.58 -5.00
CA LYS A 69 14.84 1.79 -4.75
C LYS A 69 15.34 1.10 -6.02
N LYS A 70 14.44 0.43 -6.76
CA LYS A 70 14.79 -0.28 -7.99
C LYS A 70 15.29 0.67 -9.10
N LEU A 71 14.89 1.93 -9.04
CA LEU A 71 15.36 2.98 -9.94
C LEU A 71 16.59 3.72 -9.40
N ASP A 72 17.26 3.22 -8.36
CA ASP A 72 18.47 3.79 -7.77
C ASP A 72 18.31 5.26 -7.30
N TYR A 73 17.13 5.60 -6.76
CA TYR A 73 16.97 6.86 -6.04
C TYR A 73 17.52 6.72 -4.62
N PHE A 74 18.19 7.76 -4.14
CA PHE A 74 18.39 7.93 -2.71
C PHE A 74 17.10 8.46 -2.08
N ILE A 75 16.57 7.73 -1.10
CA ILE A 75 15.31 8.05 -0.42
C ILE A 75 15.64 8.59 0.96
N ASP A 76 15.37 9.86 1.18
CA ASP A 76 15.54 10.50 2.49
C ASP A 76 14.28 10.27 3.33
N MET A 77 14.45 9.56 4.44
CA MET A 77 13.40 9.19 5.39
C MET A 77 13.56 9.91 6.75
N SER A 78 14.43 10.92 6.84
CA SER A 78 14.70 11.63 8.10
C SER A 78 13.51 12.45 8.64
N VAL A 79 12.54 12.75 7.77
CA VAL A 79 11.32 13.49 8.11
C VAL A 79 10.08 12.72 7.70
N SER A 80 8.97 12.93 8.39
CA SER A 80 7.71 12.22 8.15
C SER A 80 6.87 12.78 7.00
N ARG A 81 7.20 13.97 6.46
CA ARG A 81 6.47 14.61 5.35
C ARG A 81 7.43 15.42 4.46
N PRO A 82 7.21 15.47 3.13
CA PRO A 82 6.20 14.73 2.34
C PRO A 82 6.47 13.21 2.32
N ASP A 83 5.59 12.40 1.73
CA ASP A 83 5.70 10.93 1.80
C ASP A 83 7.07 10.40 1.34
N PHE A 84 7.61 10.98 0.26
CA PHE A 84 8.97 10.70 -0.22
C PHE A 84 9.75 11.97 -0.56
N ILE A 85 11.00 11.98 -0.13
CA ILE A 85 12.03 12.91 -0.56
C ILE A 85 13.08 12.10 -1.31
N LEU A 86 13.20 12.31 -2.62
CA LEU A 86 14.08 11.55 -3.49
C LEU A 86 15.22 12.42 -4.01
N TYR A 87 16.39 11.82 -4.15
CA TYR A 87 17.56 12.44 -4.77
C TYR A 87 18.13 11.55 -5.87
N LYS A 88 18.41 12.14 -7.03
CA LYS A 88 19.13 11.49 -8.14
C LYS A 88 19.73 12.54 -9.08
N ASN A 89 20.96 12.35 -9.55
CA ASN A 89 21.63 13.26 -10.49
C ASN A 89 21.60 14.74 -10.06
N ASN A 90 21.88 15.03 -8.78
CA ASN A 90 21.81 16.36 -8.17
C ASN A 90 20.43 17.04 -8.20
N GLN A 91 19.36 16.29 -8.51
CA GLN A 91 17.98 16.77 -8.44
C GLN A 91 17.29 16.22 -7.20
N LYS A 92 16.45 17.06 -6.59
CA LYS A 92 15.59 16.72 -5.46
C LYS A 92 14.13 16.68 -5.94
N VAL A 93 13.41 15.61 -5.64
CA VAL A 93 11.99 15.44 -5.95
C VAL A 93 11.22 15.20 -4.66
N LEU A 94 10.12 15.94 -4.49
CA LEU A 94 9.19 15.78 -3.39
C LEU A 94 7.92 15.11 -3.92
N ILE A 95 7.46 14.04 -3.28
CA ILE A 95 6.30 13.27 -3.74
C ILE A 95 5.33 13.09 -2.59
N GLU A 96 4.05 13.41 -2.86
CA GLU A 96 2.90 13.02 -2.03
C GLU A 96 2.13 11.93 -2.80
N ALA A 97 1.95 10.78 -2.17
CA ALA A 97 1.31 9.61 -2.76
C ALA A 97 -0.20 9.62 -2.46
N THR A 98 -1.03 9.54 -3.50
CA THR A 98 -2.50 9.51 -3.32
C THR A 98 -3.14 8.40 -4.14
N THR A 99 -4.18 7.78 -3.59
CA THR A 99 -5.01 6.79 -4.27
C THR A 99 -6.42 7.32 -4.48
N ALA A 100 -6.98 7.15 -5.67
CA ALA A 100 -8.38 7.48 -5.93
C ALA A 100 -9.32 6.34 -5.49
N ASN A 101 -10.34 6.66 -4.68
CA ASN A 101 -11.38 5.68 -4.35
C ASN A 101 -12.31 5.43 -5.55
N ILE A 102 -12.59 4.17 -5.84
CA ILE A 102 -13.60 3.79 -6.83
C ILE A 102 -14.98 4.08 -6.22
N LYS A 103 -15.74 5.01 -6.82
CA LYS A 103 -17.13 5.28 -6.41
C LYS A 103 -17.94 3.98 -6.49
N LYS A 104 -18.67 3.64 -5.41
CA LYS A 104 -19.68 2.55 -5.44
C LYS A 104 -20.60 2.79 -6.64
N LYS A 105 -20.82 1.74 -7.45
CA LYS A 105 -21.68 1.76 -8.64
C LYS A 105 -22.97 2.55 -8.37
N TRP A 106 -23.21 3.57 -9.18
CA TRP A 106 -24.54 4.17 -9.33
C TRP A 106 -25.52 3.07 -9.76
N GLY A 107 -26.71 3.03 -9.14
CA GLY A 107 -27.69 1.96 -9.24
C GLY A 107 -27.87 1.38 -10.65
N GLY A 108 -27.77 0.05 -10.75
CA GLY A 108 -27.69 -0.67 -12.01
C GLY A 108 -28.90 -0.46 -12.93
N ARG A 109 -28.64 -0.17 -14.20
CA ARG A 109 -29.61 -0.47 -15.26
C ARG A 109 -29.59 -1.98 -15.49
N LYS A 110 -30.72 -2.63 -15.21
CA LYS A 110 -30.97 -4.04 -15.58
C LYS A 110 -30.90 -4.15 -17.10
N TYR A 111 -29.90 -4.85 -17.63
CA TYR A 111 -29.93 -5.29 -19.02
C TYR A 111 -30.99 -6.38 -19.14
N LYS A 112 -32.13 -6.07 -19.79
CA LYS A 112 -33.06 -7.10 -20.26
C LYS A 112 -32.36 -7.90 -21.36
N ARG A 113 -32.02 -9.16 -21.09
CA ARG A 113 -31.68 -10.13 -22.15
C ARG A 113 -32.96 -10.38 -22.96
N TYR A 114 -32.99 -9.94 -24.21
CA TYR A 114 -33.93 -10.50 -25.18
C TYR A 114 -33.39 -11.86 -25.62
N THR A 115 -33.90 -12.94 -25.04
CA THR A 115 -33.78 -14.26 -25.65
C THR A 115 -34.75 -14.31 -26.84
N LYS A 116 -34.23 -14.13 -28.05
CA LYS A 116 -34.83 -14.73 -29.24
C LYS A 116 -34.51 -16.23 -29.18
N LEU A 117 -35.53 -17.07 -29.08
CA LEU A 117 -35.46 -18.46 -29.49
C LEU A 117 -36.70 -18.73 -30.35
N SER A 118 -36.39 -19.09 -31.60
CA SER A 118 -37.20 -19.73 -32.66
C SER A 118 -38.65 -19.29 -32.82
#